data_AF-A0A0N0DG67-F1
#
_entry.id   AF-A0A0N0DG67-F1
#
_cell.length_a   1.000
_cell.length_b   1.000
_cell.length_c   1.000
_cell.angle_alpha   90.00
_cell.angle_beta   90.00
_cell.angle_gamma   90.00
#
_symmetry.space_group_name_H-M   'P 1'
#
loop_
_entity.id
_entity.type
_entity.pdbx_description
1 polymer ?
#
loop_
_entity_poly.entity_id
_entity_poly.type
_entity_poly.pdbx_seq_one_letter_code
_entity_poly.pdbx_strand_id
1 'polypeptide(L)'
;MMGYVAFGDFIANGKEGEIKDEDGKEGDEEDGTLNKPEPDIDYIVTRYIAEFINTLSSLSYIVYGIYGLASYNKFPTASRLISYCGLMGVGICSGGYHMTLKYHTQMFDELSMHLLTTPLLYRLLSYNASPQRTKLVGLVLSILFTIVMVTHVVLDEFLLHAVSFGLGVLIIARHSLQIISQRTLDLDTKRDLRNISIAGISFFVFGYVIWLIDDWACRYLTDVRHTVGLPFAFLFELHGWWHFFTAIGGYIAVVVVDSITSHEKVENPTSRLAWPVPLVARLMANSELPAKPA
;
A
#
# COMPACT_ATOMS: atom_id res chain seq x y z
N MET A 1 -11.48 -13.97 -3.91
CA MET A 1 -12.70 -13.16 -4.19
C MET A 1 -13.56 -12.71 -2.98
N MET A 2 -13.37 -13.21 -1.73
CA MET A 2 -14.28 -12.91 -0.59
C MET A 2 -14.27 -11.44 -0.09
N GLY A 3 -13.14 -10.73 -0.14
CA GLY A 3 -13.07 -9.31 0.30
C GLY A 3 -13.67 -8.30 -0.69
N TYR A 4 -13.62 -8.60 -2.00
CA TYR A 4 -14.17 -7.74 -3.07
C TYR A 4 -15.70 -7.73 -3.09
N VAL A 5 -16.32 -8.87 -2.78
CA VAL A 5 -17.78 -8.97 -2.73
C VAL A 5 -18.34 -8.14 -1.57
N ALA A 6 -17.67 -8.13 -0.42
CA ALA A 6 -18.15 -7.44 0.78
C ALA A 6 -18.17 -5.89 0.64
N PHE A 7 -17.17 -5.27 0.00
CA PHE A 7 -17.13 -3.82 -0.16
C PHE A 7 -18.07 -3.33 -1.29
N GLY A 8 -18.09 -4.03 -2.42
CA GLY A 8 -19.03 -3.77 -3.51
C GLY A 8 -20.49 -3.91 -3.10
N ASP A 9 -20.83 -4.96 -2.33
CA ASP A 9 -22.20 -5.17 -1.83
C ASP A 9 -22.60 -4.19 -0.72
N PHE A 10 -21.65 -3.72 0.11
CA PHE A 10 -21.92 -2.67 1.10
C PHE A 10 -22.26 -1.32 0.44
N ILE A 11 -21.50 -0.90 -0.58
CA ILE A 11 -21.75 0.35 -1.31
C ILE A 11 -23.01 0.26 -2.18
N ALA A 12 -23.30 -0.91 -2.77
CA ALA A 12 -24.44 -1.08 -3.67
C ALA A 12 -25.78 -1.33 -2.94
N ASN A 13 -25.78 -2.06 -1.81
CA ASN A 13 -27.01 -2.62 -1.23
C ASN A 13 -27.14 -2.52 0.31
N GLY A 14 -26.13 -2.01 1.03
CA GLY A 14 -26.24 -1.76 2.47
C GLY A 14 -26.62 -2.98 3.33
N LYS A 15 -26.19 -4.18 2.93
CA LYS A 15 -26.38 -5.42 3.70
C LYS A 15 -25.06 -6.16 3.84
N GLU A 16 -24.77 -6.57 5.08
CA GLU A 16 -23.71 -7.54 5.41
C GLU A 16 -24.05 -8.87 4.74
N GLY A 17 -23.12 -9.41 3.95
CA GLY A 17 -23.25 -10.73 3.36
C GLY A 17 -23.05 -11.81 4.42
N GLU A 18 -24.05 -12.68 4.61
CA GLU A 18 -23.92 -13.91 5.39
C GLU A 18 -22.84 -14.81 4.77
N ILE A 19 -21.82 -15.14 5.57
CA ILE A 19 -20.79 -16.12 5.26
C ILE A 19 -21.40 -17.51 5.42
N LYS A 20 -21.46 -18.29 4.32
CA LYS A 20 -21.71 -19.73 4.40
C LYS A 20 -20.38 -20.46 4.41
N ASP A 21 -20.01 -20.98 5.57
CA ASP A 21 -19.00 -22.02 5.70
C ASP A 21 -19.58 -23.32 5.12
N GLU A 22 -19.12 -23.74 3.95
CA GLU A 22 -19.36 -25.11 3.47
C GLU A 22 -18.24 -26.02 3.98
N ASP A 23 -18.41 -26.51 5.21
CA ASP A 23 -17.72 -27.70 5.70
C ASP A 23 -18.76 -28.75 6.11
N GLY A 24 -18.70 -29.92 5.46
CA GLY A 24 -19.20 -31.18 6.00
C GLY A 24 -20.50 -31.73 5.38
N LYS A 25 -20.39 -32.43 4.24
CA LYS A 25 -21.22 -33.62 3.96
C LYS A 25 -20.38 -34.73 3.34
N GLU A 26 -20.16 -35.76 4.14
CA GLU A 26 -19.73 -37.10 3.73
C GLU A 26 -20.91 -37.87 3.11
N GLY A 27 -20.65 -38.58 2.01
CA GLY A 27 -21.44 -39.71 1.52
C GLY A 27 -22.55 -39.39 0.52
N ASP A 28 -22.30 -39.64 -0.76
CA ASP A 28 -22.98 -40.72 -1.50
C ASP A 28 -22.22 -40.99 -2.81
N GLU A 29 -21.77 -42.24 -2.98
CA GLU A 29 -21.21 -42.76 -4.23
C GLU A 29 -22.35 -42.90 -5.25
N GLU A 30 -22.35 -42.09 -6.32
CA GLU A 30 -23.05 -42.47 -7.55
C GLU A 30 -22.44 -41.82 -8.81
N ASP A 31 -22.13 -42.70 -9.76
CA ASP A 31 -21.89 -42.56 -11.19
C ASP A 31 -20.57 -41.96 -11.75
N GLY A 32 -19.99 -42.75 -12.65
CA GLY A 32 -18.66 -42.62 -13.24
C GLY A 32 -18.58 -41.61 -14.39
N THR A 33 -18.92 -40.36 -14.11
CA THR A 33 -18.39 -39.21 -14.86
C THR A 33 -17.43 -38.49 -13.95
N LEU A 34 -16.13 -38.58 -14.25
CA LEU A 34 -15.10 -37.77 -13.59
C LEU A 34 -15.44 -36.30 -13.83
N ASN A 35 -16.20 -35.70 -12.91
CA ASN A 35 -16.36 -34.26 -12.80
C ASN A 35 -14.95 -33.71 -12.60
N LYS A 36 -14.31 -33.31 -13.71
CA LYS A 36 -13.12 -32.48 -13.64
C LYS A 36 -13.57 -31.27 -12.82
N PRO A 37 -12.96 -30.99 -11.66
CA PRO A 37 -13.29 -29.77 -10.95
C PRO A 37 -13.07 -28.62 -11.94
N GLU A 38 -14.05 -27.72 -12.02
CA GLU A 38 -13.88 -26.52 -12.82
C GLU A 38 -12.56 -25.86 -12.41
N PRO A 39 -11.73 -25.44 -13.38
CA PRO A 39 -10.46 -24.83 -13.07
C PRO A 39 -10.72 -23.60 -12.19
N ASP A 40 -10.14 -23.61 -10.99
CA ASP A 40 -10.21 -22.48 -10.07
C ASP A 40 -9.68 -21.24 -10.79
N ILE A 41 -10.57 -20.28 -11.02
CA ILE A 41 -10.27 -19.03 -11.74
C ILE A 41 -9.21 -18.21 -11.00
N ASP A 42 -9.04 -18.44 -9.70
CA ASP A 42 -8.02 -17.77 -8.93
C ASP A 42 -6.64 -18.40 -9.22
N TYR A 43 -6.50 -19.66 -9.67
CA TYR A 43 -5.20 -20.33 -9.89
C TYR A 43 -4.86 -20.56 -11.38
N ILE A 44 -5.18 -19.60 -12.26
CA ILE A 44 -5.06 -19.74 -13.73
C ILE A 44 -3.62 -19.98 -14.20
N VAL A 45 -2.61 -19.34 -13.59
CA VAL A 45 -1.21 -19.44 -14.04
C VAL A 45 -0.50 -20.65 -13.43
N THR A 46 -0.77 -20.96 -12.16
CA THR A 46 -0.12 -22.06 -11.43
C THR A 46 -0.95 -22.47 -10.22
N ARG A 47 -0.93 -23.76 -9.86
CA ARG A 47 -1.63 -24.29 -8.68
C ARG A 47 -1.08 -23.82 -7.32
N TYR A 48 0.05 -23.11 -7.31
CA TYR A 48 0.75 -22.71 -6.09
C TYR A 48 0.50 -21.26 -5.68
N ILE A 49 0.06 -20.44 -6.63
CA ILE A 49 -0.16 -19.01 -6.44
C ILE A 49 -1.53 -18.77 -7.04
N ALA A 50 -2.47 -18.34 -6.21
CA ALA A 50 -3.78 -17.91 -6.67
C ALA A 50 -3.61 -16.69 -7.60
N GLU A 51 -3.70 -15.48 -7.06
CA GLU A 51 -3.71 -14.28 -7.90
C GLU A 51 -2.28 -13.89 -8.33
N PHE A 52 -1.75 -14.58 -9.35
CA PHE A 52 -0.34 -14.50 -9.76
C PHE A 52 0.19 -13.07 -9.96
N ILE A 53 -0.59 -12.22 -10.62
CA ILE A 53 -0.20 -10.82 -10.87
C ILE A 53 -0.30 -9.98 -9.60
N ASN A 54 -1.30 -10.23 -8.75
CA ASN A 54 -1.44 -9.53 -7.47
C ASN A 54 -0.27 -9.91 -6.55
N THR A 55 0.06 -11.21 -6.43
CA THR A 55 1.24 -11.68 -5.68
C THR A 55 2.54 -11.09 -6.19
N LEU A 56 2.77 -11.10 -7.52
CA LEU A 56 4.02 -10.62 -8.10
C LEU A 56 4.16 -9.09 -7.95
N SER A 57 3.08 -8.36 -8.15
CA SER A 57 3.07 -6.89 -7.99
C SER A 57 3.32 -6.47 -6.54
N SER A 58 2.91 -7.25 -5.53
CA SER A 58 3.27 -7.00 -4.11
C SER A 58 4.78 -7.08 -3.84
N LEU A 59 5.58 -7.73 -4.70
CA LEU A 59 7.04 -7.69 -4.56
C LEU A 59 7.62 -6.28 -4.79
N SER A 60 6.88 -5.38 -5.44
CA SER A 60 7.32 -4.00 -5.65
C SER A 60 7.62 -3.28 -4.33
N TYR A 61 6.81 -3.46 -3.28
CA TYR A 61 7.09 -2.87 -1.96
C TYR A 61 8.42 -3.37 -1.38
N ILE A 62 8.72 -4.66 -1.56
CA ILE A 62 9.95 -5.28 -1.09
C ILE A 62 11.16 -4.70 -1.82
N VAL A 63 11.07 -4.60 -3.16
CA VAL A 63 12.13 -4.02 -4.00
C VAL A 63 12.41 -2.57 -3.59
N TYR A 64 11.37 -1.75 -3.40
CA TYR A 64 11.53 -0.37 -2.93
C TYR A 64 12.13 -0.28 -1.53
N GLY A 65 11.72 -1.17 -0.62
CA GLY A 65 12.27 -1.25 0.74
C GLY A 65 13.75 -1.58 0.75
N ILE A 66 14.17 -2.60 -0.01
CA ILE A 66 15.57 -3.00 -0.15
C ILE A 66 16.38 -1.88 -0.79
N TYR A 67 15.91 -1.33 -1.91
CA TYR A 67 16.60 -0.25 -2.61
C TYR A 67 16.79 0.96 -1.68
N GLY A 68 15.74 1.33 -0.94
CA GLY A 68 15.77 2.42 0.02
C GLY A 68 16.87 2.24 1.07
N LEU A 69 16.94 1.07 1.71
CA LEU A 69 17.99 0.77 2.69
C LEU A 69 19.39 0.68 2.07
N ALA A 70 19.52 0.07 0.89
CA ALA A 70 20.79 -0.11 0.21
C ALA A 70 21.40 1.21 -0.32
N SER A 71 20.57 2.25 -0.50
CA SER A 71 21.00 3.55 -1.01
C SER A 71 21.74 4.42 0.03
N TYR A 72 21.83 3.96 1.29
CA TYR A 72 22.54 4.67 2.35
C TYR A 72 23.95 4.10 2.58
N ASN A 73 24.95 4.98 2.62
CA ASN A 73 26.35 4.61 2.90
C ASN A 73 26.64 4.35 4.39
N LYS A 74 25.72 4.72 5.28
CA LYS A 74 25.84 4.56 6.73
C LYS A 74 24.82 3.55 7.21
N PHE A 75 25.14 2.87 8.31
CA PHE A 75 24.15 2.02 8.98
C PHE A 75 22.87 2.81 9.30
N PRO A 76 21.69 2.27 8.95
CA PRO A 76 20.44 2.96 9.14
C PRO A 76 20.14 3.15 10.63
N THR A 77 19.52 4.27 10.98
CA THR A 77 18.95 4.45 12.33
C THR A 77 17.82 3.45 12.55
N ALA A 78 17.50 3.15 13.81
CA ALA A 78 16.40 2.24 14.14
C ALA A 78 15.07 2.70 13.53
N SER A 79 14.78 4.01 13.57
CA SER A 79 13.57 4.57 12.97
C SER A 79 13.52 4.40 11.45
N ARG A 80 14.66 4.53 10.78
CA ARG A 80 14.79 4.30 9.33
C ARG A 80 14.57 2.83 9.00
N LEU A 81 15.21 1.93 9.74
CA LEU A 81 15.06 0.50 9.57
C LEU A 81 13.59 0.07 9.75
N ILE A 82 12.93 0.53 10.81
CA ILE A 82 11.50 0.24 11.06
C ILE A 82 10.63 0.69 9.89
N SER A 83 10.82 1.90 9.35
CA SER A 83 10.01 2.40 8.24
C SER A 83 10.19 1.60 6.94
N TYR A 84 11.43 1.27 6.56
CA TYR A 84 11.67 0.48 5.35
C TYR A 84 11.31 -1.01 5.53
N CYS A 85 11.56 -1.60 6.71
CA CYS A 85 11.11 -2.95 7.02
C CYS A 85 9.58 -3.03 7.07
N GLY A 86 8.89 -1.99 7.55
CA GLY A 86 7.43 -1.89 7.48
C GLY A 86 6.93 -1.94 6.03
N LEU A 87 7.60 -1.21 5.11
CA LEU A 87 7.27 -1.25 3.69
C LEU A 87 7.46 -2.64 3.09
N MET A 88 8.58 -3.30 3.40
CA MET A 88 8.82 -4.68 2.98
C MET A 88 7.78 -5.65 3.58
N GLY A 89 7.37 -5.41 4.84
CA GLY A 89 6.34 -6.17 5.52
C GLY A 89 5.01 -6.14 4.78
N VAL A 90 4.59 -4.97 4.28
CA VAL A 90 3.41 -4.83 3.41
C VAL A 90 3.51 -5.73 2.19
N GLY A 91 4.64 -5.71 1.47
CA GLY A 91 4.82 -6.57 0.29
C GLY A 91 4.82 -8.07 0.61
N ILE A 92 5.40 -8.47 1.74
CA ILE A 92 5.44 -9.88 2.16
C ILE A 92 4.04 -10.37 2.54
N CYS A 93 3.32 -9.60 3.35
CA CYS A 93 1.98 -9.97 3.82
C CYS A 93 0.96 -9.93 2.68
N SER A 94 0.97 -8.88 1.85
CA SER A 94 0.15 -8.79 0.63
C SER A 94 0.43 -9.93 -0.34
N GLY A 95 1.70 -10.20 -0.64
CA GLY A 95 2.07 -11.33 -1.49
C GLY A 95 1.58 -12.66 -0.93
N GLY A 96 1.71 -12.86 0.39
CA GLY A 96 1.21 -14.05 1.09
C GLY A 96 -0.30 -14.20 1.04
N TYR A 97 -1.05 -13.10 1.17
CA TYR A 97 -2.51 -13.09 0.99
C TYR A 97 -2.88 -13.49 -0.44
N HIS A 98 -2.41 -12.76 -1.45
CA HIS A 98 -2.78 -13.03 -2.84
C HIS A 98 -2.31 -14.40 -3.35
N MET A 99 -1.28 -14.98 -2.73
CA MET A 99 -0.83 -16.34 -3.03
C MET A 99 -1.81 -17.41 -2.51
N THR A 100 -2.50 -17.15 -1.39
CA THR A 100 -3.24 -18.19 -0.64
C THR A 100 -4.74 -17.95 -0.49
N LEU A 101 -5.17 -16.68 -0.55
CA LEU A 101 -6.55 -16.19 -0.36
C LEU A 101 -7.20 -16.70 0.93
N LYS A 102 -6.43 -16.78 2.02
CA LYS A 102 -6.93 -17.21 3.34
C LYS A 102 -7.17 -16.02 4.27
N TYR A 103 -8.16 -16.18 5.14
CA TYR A 103 -8.54 -15.17 6.14
C TYR A 103 -7.33 -14.69 6.95
N HIS A 104 -6.56 -15.59 7.55
CA HIS A 104 -5.41 -15.18 8.38
C HIS A 104 -4.34 -14.43 7.60
N THR A 105 -4.10 -14.79 6.33
CA THR A 105 -3.17 -14.06 5.48
C THR A 105 -3.72 -12.69 5.06
N GLN A 106 -5.04 -12.57 4.88
CA GLN A 106 -5.71 -11.28 4.67
C GLN A 106 -5.50 -10.35 5.86
N MET A 107 -5.76 -10.88 7.07
CA MET A 107 -5.57 -10.13 8.31
C MET A 107 -4.12 -9.67 8.49
N PHE A 108 -3.13 -10.49 8.09
CA PHE A 108 -1.73 -10.07 8.12
C PHE A 108 -1.42 -8.98 7.09
N ASP A 109 -2.01 -9.03 5.90
CA ASP A 109 -1.86 -7.99 4.89
C ASP A 109 -2.38 -6.65 5.42
N GLU A 110 -3.64 -6.61 5.85
CA GLU A 110 -4.31 -5.42 6.37
C GLU A 110 -3.60 -4.87 7.64
N LEU A 111 -3.18 -5.76 8.55
CA LEU A 111 -2.39 -5.40 9.74
C LEU A 111 -1.02 -4.79 9.36
N SER A 112 -0.35 -5.34 8.35
CA SER A 112 0.98 -4.87 7.94
C SER A 112 0.97 -3.42 7.44
N MET A 113 -0.12 -2.99 6.80
CA MET A 113 -0.33 -1.61 6.37
C MET A 113 -0.37 -0.65 7.57
N HIS A 114 -0.96 -1.07 8.69
CA HIS A 114 -0.94 -0.31 9.94
C HIS A 114 0.42 -0.35 10.65
N LEU A 115 1.15 -1.46 10.56
CA LEU A 115 2.50 -1.60 11.08
C LEU A 115 3.52 -0.75 10.32
N LEU A 116 3.25 -0.36 9.06
CA LEU A 116 4.01 0.67 8.35
C LEU A 116 3.56 2.09 8.74
N THR A 117 2.26 2.38 8.69
CA THR A 117 1.75 3.75 8.85
C THR A 117 1.87 4.28 10.27
N THR A 118 1.69 3.45 11.30
CA THR A 118 1.74 3.88 12.70
C THR A 118 3.12 4.39 13.11
N PRO A 119 4.25 3.72 12.78
CA PRO A 119 5.58 4.28 12.96
C PRO A 119 5.82 5.60 12.21
N LEU A 120 5.31 5.75 10.98
CA LEU A 120 5.44 7.01 10.23
C LEU A 120 4.69 8.16 10.92
N LEU A 121 3.46 7.91 11.39
CA LEU A 121 2.69 8.86 12.19
C LEU A 121 3.43 9.23 13.48
N TYR A 122 3.96 8.24 14.20
CA TYR A 122 4.73 8.47 15.42
C TYR A 122 5.92 9.40 15.17
N ARG A 123 6.68 9.17 14.08
CA ARG A 123 7.81 10.02 13.69
C ARG A 123 7.39 11.46 13.40
N LEU A 124 6.30 11.64 12.65
CA LEU A 124 5.80 12.97 12.28
C LEU A 124 5.26 13.74 13.49
N LEU A 125 4.43 13.09 14.31
CA LEU A 125 3.75 13.72 15.45
C LEU A 125 4.68 13.97 16.64
N SER A 126 5.82 13.26 16.71
CA SER A 126 6.85 13.45 17.73
C SER A 126 8.02 14.33 17.27
N TYR A 127 8.02 14.80 16.03
CA TYR A 127 9.08 15.64 15.50
C TYR A 127 9.16 16.98 16.26
N ASN A 128 10.35 17.30 16.80
CA ASN A 128 10.60 18.47 17.66
C ASN A 128 9.64 18.61 18.87
N ALA A 129 9.03 17.51 19.32
CA ALA A 129 8.14 17.49 20.47
C ALA A 129 8.92 17.36 21.80
N SER A 130 8.30 17.81 22.90
CA SER A 130 8.85 17.58 24.24
C SER A 130 8.84 16.08 24.59
N PRO A 131 9.73 15.59 25.48
CA PRO A 131 9.75 14.19 25.87
C PRO A 131 8.40 13.67 26.39
N GLN A 132 7.63 14.52 27.09
CA GLN A 132 6.29 14.20 27.58
C GLN A 132 5.32 14.00 26.42
N ARG A 133 5.34 14.89 25.42
CA ARG A 133 4.48 14.80 24.24
C ARG A 133 4.84 13.59 23.38
N THR A 134 6.12 13.30 23.18
CA THR A 134 6.57 12.10 22.45
C THR A 134 6.06 10.81 23.10
N LYS A 135 6.18 10.70 24.43
CA LYS A 135 5.63 9.55 25.18
C LYS A 135 4.11 9.45 25.05
N LEU A 136 3.40 10.58 25.15
CA LEU A 136 1.96 10.62 25.01
C LEU A 136 1.51 10.19 23.60
N VAL A 137 2.15 10.69 22.55
CA VAL A 137 1.88 10.30 21.16
C VAL A 137 2.11 8.80 20.97
N GLY A 138 3.23 8.26 21.47
CA GLY A 138 3.50 6.82 21.42
C GLY A 138 2.43 5.99 22.14
N LEU A 139 2.03 6.40 23.35
CA LEU A 139 0.98 5.72 24.11
C LEU A 139 -0.37 5.75 23.37
N VAL A 140 -0.79 6.91 22.89
CA VAL A 140 -2.06 7.08 22.18
C VAL A 140 -2.08 6.26 20.89
N LEU A 141 -1.02 6.34 20.07
CA LEU A 141 -0.94 5.57 18.83
C LEU A 141 -0.93 4.06 19.10
N SER A 142 -0.24 3.57 20.13
CA SER A 142 -0.25 2.15 20.50
C SER A 142 -1.62 1.67 20.96
N ILE A 143 -2.34 2.47 21.75
CA ILE A 143 -3.71 2.14 22.19
C ILE A 143 -4.65 2.10 20.98
N LEU A 144 -4.62 3.15 20.14
CA LEU A 144 -5.46 3.21 18.94
C LEU A 144 -5.18 2.06 17.97
N PHE A 145 -3.90 1.78 17.69
CA PHE A 145 -3.50 0.65 16.86
C PHE A 145 -4.05 -0.66 17.43
N THR A 146 -3.87 -0.92 18.73
CA THR A 146 -4.33 -2.16 19.37
C THR A 146 -5.84 -2.30 19.26
N ILE A 147 -6.60 -1.25 19.60
CA ILE A 147 -8.06 -1.29 19.56
C ILE A 147 -8.54 -1.54 18.13
N VAL A 148 -8.09 -0.74 17.17
CA VAL A 148 -8.55 -0.84 15.77
C VAL A 148 -8.21 -2.22 15.19
N MET A 149 -6.98 -2.71 15.39
CA MET A 149 -6.54 -3.98 14.82
C MET A 149 -7.17 -5.20 15.50
N VAL A 150 -7.31 -5.21 16.82
CA VAL A 150 -8.00 -6.31 17.51
C VAL A 150 -9.47 -6.34 17.11
N THR A 151 -10.15 -5.19 17.08
CA THR A 151 -11.56 -5.13 16.65
C THR A 151 -11.71 -5.60 15.21
N HIS A 152 -10.86 -5.12 14.29
CA HIS A 152 -10.89 -5.54 12.89
C HIS A 152 -10.67 -7.05 12.71
N VAL A 153 -9.67 -7.63 13.38
CA VAL A 153 -9.35 -9.07 13.26
C VAL A 153 -10.38 -9.98 13.95
N VAL A 154 -11.06 -9.51 14.99
CA VAL A 154 -12.06 -10.31 15.71
C VAL A 154 -13.44 -10.21 15.06
N LEU A 155 -13.80 -9.04 14.54
CA LEU A 155 -15.12 -8.78 13.96
C LEU A 155 -15.16 -8.90 12.43
N ASP A 156 -14.03 -9.12 11.77
CA ASP A 156 -13.91 -9.12 10.29
C ASP A 156 -14.44 -7.82 9.65
N GLU A 157 -14.21 -6.69 10.33
CA GLU A 157 -14.77 -5.39 9.96
C GLU A 157 -13.84 -4.64 9.01
N PHE A 158 -14.00 -4.87 7.70
CA PHE A 158 -13.17 -4.24 6.66
C PHE A 158 -13.20 -2.71 6.69
N LEU A 159 -14.38 -2.11 6.93
CA LEU A 159 -14.54 -0.65 6.88
C LEU A 159 -13.71 0.06 7.96
N LEU A 160 -13.56 -0.56 9.13
CA LEU A 160 -12.76 -0.03 10.22
C LEU A 160 -11.27 0.08 9.81
N HIS A 161 -10.74 -0.97 9.17
CA HIS A 161 -9.40 -0.95 8.58
C HIS A 161 -9.29 0.14 7.51
N ALA A 162 -10.14 0.11 6.49
CA ALA A 162 -10.05 1.01 5.34
C ALA A 162 -10.09 2.50 5.76
N VAL A 163 -11.03 2.88 6.62
CA VAL A 163 -11.18 4.27 7.09
C VAL A 163 -10.00 4.69 7.97
N SER A 164 -9.57 3.83 8.90
CA SER A 164 -8.46 4.17 9.80
C SER A 164 -7.12 4.26 9.07
N PHE A 165 -6.86 3.35 8.11
CA PHE A 165 -5.70 3.40 7.24
C PHE A 165 -5.71 4.66 6.36
N GLY A 166 -6.83 4.93 5.67
CA GLY A 166 -7.00 6.11 4.83
C GLY A 166 -6.81 7.43 5.61
N LEU A 167 -7.34 7.52 6.83
CA LEU A 167 -7.10 8.65 7.72
C LEU A 167 -5.63 8.78 8.11
N GLY A 168 -4.96 7.66 8.42
CA GLY A 168 -3.52 7.63 8.72
C GLY A 168 -2.69 8.16 7.56
N VAL A 169 -2.93 7.69 6.34
CA VAL A 169 -2.25 8.17 5.12
C VAL A 169 -2.51 9.67 4.90
N LEU A 170 -3.75 10.14 5.09
CA LEU A 170 -4.10 11.56 4.95
C LEU A 170 -3.35 12.43 5.97
N ILE A 171 -3.25 11.99 7.22
CA ILE A 171 -2.49 12.67 8.27
C ILE A 171 -1.01 12.71 7.91
N ILE A 172 -0.42 11.59 7.46
CA ILE A 172 0.98 11.53 6.99
C ILE A 172 1.21 12.54 5.87
N ALA A 173 0.37 12.56 4.84
CA ALA A 173 0.50 13.46 3.71
C ALA A 173 0.44 14.94 4.12
N ARG A 174 -0.57 15.31 4.93
CA ARG A 174 -0.76 16.69 5.40
C ARG A 174 0.37 17.14 6.32
N HIS A 175 0.73 16.34 7.33
CA HIS A 175 1.80 16.70 8.26
C HIS A 175 3.17 16.77 7.59
N SER A 176 3.47 15.87 6.65
CA SER A 176 4.71 15.95 5.87
C SER A 176 4.83 17.27 5.12
N LEU A 177 3.78 17.68 4.39
CA LEU A 177 3.76 18.96 3.68
C LEU A 177 3.83 20.17 4.63
N GLN A 178 3.18 20.09 5.79
CA GLN A 178 3.26 21.14 6.82
C GLN A 178 4.68 21.29 7.37
N ILE A 179 5.35 20.19 7.73
CA ILE A 179 6.73 20.22 8.22
C ILE A 179 7.68 20.75 7.14
N ILE A 180 7.54 20.29 5.88
CA ILE A 180 8.33 20.83 4.76
C ILE A 180 8.16 22.34 4.63
N SER A 181 6.93 22.83 4.78
CA SER A 181 6.62 24.27 4.70
C SER A 181 7.25 25.08 5.84
N GLN A 182 7.30 24.52 7.05
CA GLN A 182 7.77 25.21 8.27
C GLN A 182 9.29 25.08 8.50
N ARG A 183 9.93 24.01 7.99
CA ARG A 183 11.36 23.77 8.19
C ARG A 183 12.19 24.79 7.42
N THR A 184 13.25 25.28 8.06
CA THR A 184 14.27 26.15 7.46
C THR A 184 15.20 25.31 6.57
N LEU A 185 14.76 25.08 5.34
CA LEU A 185 15.51 24.41 4.27
C LEU A 185 15.93 25.43 3.21
N ASP A 186 16.95 25.10 2.42
CA ASP A 186 17.21 25.81 1.18
C ASP A 186 16.00 25.71 0.24
N LEU A 187 15.80 26.74 -0.58
CA LEU A 187 14.61 26.88 -1.42
C LEU A 187 14.48 25.70 -2.40
N ASP A 188 15.60 25.24 -2.95
CA ASP A 188 15.64 24.14 -3.91
C ASP A 188 15.25 22.81 -3.25
N THR A 189 15.85 22.46 -2.11
CA THR A 189 15.50 21.23 -1.36
C THR A 189 14.07 21.26 -0.85
N LYS A 190 13.58 22.41 -0.38
CA LYS A 190 12.18 22.56 0.05
C LYS A 190 11.22 22.29 -1.10
N ARG A 191 11.54 22.82 -2.29
CA ARG A 191 10.76 22.63 -3.51
C ARG A 191 10.80 21.18 -3.98
N ASP A 192 11.98 20.57 -4.03
CA ASP A 192 12.16 19.17 -4.40
C ASP A 192 11.38 18.23 -3.48
N LEU A 193 11.49 18.40 -2.15
CA LEU A 193 10.73 17.59 -1.19
C LEU A 193 9.22 17.77 -1.35
N ARG A 194 8.75 19.00 -1.58
CA ARG A 194 7.32 19.26 -1.82
C ARG A 194 6.85 18.58 -3.11
N ASN A 195 7.60 18.70 -4.19
CA ASN A 195 7.27 18.12 -5.49
C ASN A 195 7.26 16.58 -5.43
N ILE A 196 8.26 15.98 -4.80
CA ILE A 196 8.32 14.53 -4.54
C ILE A 196 7.13 14.09 -3.66
N SER A 197 6.80 14.85 -2.61
CA SER A 197 5.65 14.53 -1.75
C SER A 197 4.33 14.56 -2.53
N ILE A 198 4.12 15.57 -3.38
CA ILE A 198 2.94 15.68 -4.24
C ILE A 198 2.89 14.51 -5.22
N ALA A 199 4.01 14.14 -5.84
CA ALA A 199 4.08 12.98 -6.72
C ALA A 199 3.70 11.68 -6.00
N GLY A 200 4.20 11.46 -4.77
CA GLY A 200 3.84 10.30 -3.96
C GLY A 200 2.35 10.25 -3.63
N ILE A 201 1.75 11.39 -3.27
CA ILE A 201 0.31 11.51 -3.05
C ILE A 201 -0.46 11.18 -4.34
N SER A 202 -0.02 11.71 -5.49
CA SER A 202 -0.64 11.45 -6.79
C SER A 202 -0.59 9.97 -7.16
N PHE A 203 0.56 9.29 -6.98
CA PHE A 203 0.68 7.85 -7.22
C PHE A 203 -0.26 7.04 -6.31
N PHE A 204 -0.31 7.36 -5.02
CA PHE A 204 -1.17 6.67 -4.08
C PHE A 204 -2.65 6.85 -4.43
N VAL A 205 -3.09 8.07 -4.69
CA VAL A 205 -4.48 8.38 -5.09
C VAL A 205 -4.82 7.71 -6.43
N PHE A 206 -3.92 7.73 -7.40
CA PHE A 206 -4.13 7.08 -8.68
C PHE A 206 -4.30 5.57 -8.52
N GLY A 207 -3.43 4.94 -7.72
CA GLY A 207 -3.61 3.56 -7.33
C GLY A 207 -5.00 3.33 -6.72
N TYR A 208 -5.42 4.17 -5.76
CA TYR A 208 -6.67 3.98 -5.04
C TYR A 208 -7.88 4.05 -5.97
N VAL A 209 -7.84 4.95 -6.94
CA VAL A 209 -8.87 5.03 -7.99
C VAL A 209 -8.87 3.76 -8.85
N ILE A 210 -7.70 3.23 -9.23
CA ILE A 210 -7.60 1.97 -9.96
C ILE A 210 -8.19 0.82 -9.15
N TRP A 211 -7.89 0.74 -7.87
CA TRP A 211 -8.45 -0.26 -6.95
C TRP A 211 -9.98 -0.19 -6.88
N LEU A 212 -10.55 1.02 -6.76
CA LEU A 212 -12.00 1.21 -6.78
C LEU A 212 -12.64 0.79 -8.10
N ILE A 213 -11.95 1.02 -9.24
CA ILE A 213 -12.42 0.58 -10.55
C ILE A 213 -12.39 -0.94 -10.65
N ASP A 214 -11.32 -1.58 -10.14
CA ASP A 214 -11.19 -3.03 -10.09
C ASP A 214 -12.36 -3.68 -9.33
N ASP A 215 -12.67 -3.14 -8.16
CA ASP A 215 -13.79 -3.58 -7.32
C ASP A 215 -15.13 -3.42 -8.03
N TRP A 216 -15.41 -2.21 -8.55
CA TRP A 216 -16.72 -1.90 -9.15
C TRP A 216 -16.94 -2.57 -10.51
N ALA A 217 -15.90 -2.68 -11.34
CA ALA A 217 -15.95 -3.22 -12.69
C ALA A 217 -15.47 -4.68 -12.79
N CYS A 218 -15.36 -5.39 -11.66
CA CYS A 218 -14.77 -6.73 -11.56
C CYS A 218 -15.30 -7.72 -12.62
N ARG A 219 -16.63 -7.79 -12.80
CA ARG A 219 -17.25 -8.69 -13.80
C ARG A 219 -16.80 -8.35 -15.23
N TYR A 220 -16.85 -7.07 -15.59
CA TYR A 220 -16.45 -6.61 -16.92
C TYR A 220 -14.95 -6.83 -17.18
N LEU A 221 -14.10 -6.54 -16.19
CA LEU A 221 -12.66 -6.78 -16.28
C LEU A 221 -12.34 -8.26 -16.43
N THR A 222 -13.09 -9.13 -15.76
CA THR A 222 -12.96 -10.59 -15.87
C THR A 222 -13.30 -11.07 -17.28
N ASP A 223 -14.43 -10.62 -17.84
CA ASP A 223 -14.82 -10.94 -19.22
C ASP A 223 -13.77 -10.47 -20.24
N VAL A 224 -13.23 -9.27 -20.05
CA VAL A 224 -12.15 -8.73 -20.89
C VAL A 224 -10.89 -9.58 -20.78
N ARG A 225 -10.49 -10.00 -19.58
CA ARG A 225 -9.31 -10.88 -19.37
C ARG A 225 -9.49 -12.22 -20.07
N HIS A 226 -10.66 -12.84 -19.99
CA HIS A 226 -10.97 -14.09 -20.70
C HIS A 226 -10.95 -13.91 -22.22
N THR A 227 -11.42 -12.76 -22.71
CA THR A 227 -11.46 -12.48 -24.15
C THR A 227 -10.06 -12.18 -24.71
N VAL A 228 -9.26 -11.40 -23.99
CA VAL A 228 -7.92 -10.97 -24.42
C VAL A 228 -6.89 -12.11 -24.29
N GLY A 229 -6.99 -12.91 -23.22
CA GLY A 229 -6.08 -14.02 -22.96
C GLY A 229 -4.66 -13.60 -22.54
N LEU A 230 -3.86 -14.58 -22.14
CA LEU A 230 -2.49 -14.36 -21.70
C LEU A 230 -1.53 -14.08 -22.88
N PRO A 231 -0.52 -13.21 -22.73
CA PRO A 231 -0.15 -12.47 -21.51
C PRO A 231 -0.85 -11.10 -21.37
N PHE A 232 -1.62 -10.66 -22.37
CA PHE A 232 -2.19 -9.30 -22.40
C PHE A 232 -3.31 -9.08 -21.37
N ALA A 233 -3.95 -10.15 -20.89
CA ALA A 233 -4.90 -10.10 -19.77
C ALA A 233 -4.28 -9.47 -18.51
N PHE A 234 -2.96 -9.57 -18.31
CA PHE A 234 -2.26 -8.96 -17.17
C PHE A 234 -2.38 -7.43 -17.12
N LEU A 235 -2.60 -6.77 -18.26
CA LEU A 235 -2.82 -5.32 -18.29
C LEU A 235 -4.13 -4.91 -17.61
N PHE A 236 -5.10 -5.84 -17.55
CA PHE A 236 -6.42 -5.63 -16.96
C PHE A 236 -6.53 -6.14 -15.52
N GLU A 237 -5.44 -6.63 -14.93
CA GLU A 237 -5.32 -6.94 -13.50
C GLU A 237 -5.11 -5.62 -12.74
N LEU A 238 -6.18 -4.83 -12.62
CA LEU A 238 -6.12 -3.48 -12.06
C LEU A 238 -5.67 -3.49 -10.60
N HIS A 239 -6.01 -4.53 -9.84
CA HIS A 239 -5.47 -4.69 -8.48
C HIS A 239 -3.94 -4.81 -8.42
N GLY A 240 -3.31 -5.46 -9.41
CA GLY A 240 -1.86 -5.52 -9.49
C GLY A 240 -1.22 -4.14 -9.74
N TRP A 241 -1.89 -3.30 -10.52
CA TRP A 241 -1.49 -1.90 -10.70
C TRP A 241 -1.65 -1.08 -9.41
N TRP A 242 -2.69 -1.34 -8.62
CA TRP A 242 -2.84 -0.75 -7.30
C TRP A 242 -1.62 -1.01 -6.41
N HIS A 243 -1.16 -2.25 -6.31
CA HIS A 243 0.06 -2.59 -5.55
C HIS A 243 1.27 -1.80 -6.03
N PHE A 244 1.49 -1.77 -7.34
CA PHE A 244 2.63 -1.07 -7.91
C PHE A 244 2.62 0.43 -7.62
N PHE A 245 1.49 1.10 -7.81
CA PHE A 245 1.40 2.55 -7.60
C PHE A 245 1.42 2.94 -6.11
N THR A 246 0.80 2.15 -5.25
CA THR A 246 0.89 2.39 -3.80
C THR A 246 2.24 2.00 -3.22
N ALA A 247 2.98 1.06 -3.81
CA ALA A 247 4.37 0.80 -3.44
C ALA A 247 5.26 2.00 -3.73
N ILE A 248 5.08 2.66 -4.89
CA ILE A 248 5.75 3.92 -5.21
C ILE A 248 5.36 5.01 -4.19
N GLY A 249 4.06 5.19 -3.94
CA GLY A 249 3.56 6.17 -2.98
C GLY A 249 4.07 5.93 -1.54
N GLY A 250 4.05 4.69 -1.08
CA GLY A 250 4.53 4.26 0.22
C GLY A 250 6.06 4.42 0.38
N TYR A 251 6.82 4.08 -0.66
CA TYR A 251 8.26 4.35 -0.71
C TYR A 251 8.55 5.84 -0.58
N ILE A 252 7.86 6.68 -1.36
CA ILE A 252 8.01 8.14 -1.28
C ILE A 252 7.64 8.65 0.11
N ALA A 253 6.56 8.14 0.72
CA ALA A 253 6.17 8.52 2.08
C ALA A 253 7.27 8.17 3.10
N VAL A 254 7.85 6.96 3.03
CA VAL A 254 8.97 6.56 3.89
C VAL A 254 10.18 7.47 3.69
N VAL A 255 10.57 7.74 2.45
CA VAL A 255 11.70 8.64 2.10
C VAL A 255 11.47 10.05 2.63
N VAL A 256 10.30 10.63 2.39
CA VAL A 256 9.96 11.99 2.80
C VAL A 256 9.94 12.09 4.32
N VAL A 257 9.24 11.19 5.01
CA VAL A 257 9.17 11.17 6.46
C VAL A 257 10.56 11.01 7.05
N ASP A 258 11.39 10.12 6.51
CA ASP A 258 12.76 9.94 6.99
C ASP A 258 13.61 11.21 6.80
N SER A 259 13.52 11.84 5.63
CA SER A 259 14.28 13.06 5.30
C SER A 259 13.88 14.25 6.17
N ILE A 260 12.59 14.42 6.47
CA ILE A 260 12.11 15.58 7.24
C ILE A 260 12.24 15.38 8.75
N THR A 261 12.20 14.15 9.23
CA THR A 261 12.29 13.82 10.67
C THR A 261 13.70 13.44 11.13
N SER A 262 14.64 13.21 10.20
CA SER A 262 16.04 13.03 10.56
C SER A 262 16.69 14.36 10.95
N HIS A 263 17.58 14.31 11.95
CA HIS A 263 18.44 15.44 12.34
C HIS A 263 19.65 15.61 11.40
N GLU A 264 19.73 14.80 10.35
CA GLU A 264 20.77 14.89 9.33
C GLU A 264 20.46 16.06 8.38
N LYS A 265 21.52 16.66 7.82
CA LYS A 265 21.36 17.66 6.76
C LYS A 265 20.69 16.96 5.57
N VAL A 266 19.56 17.50 5.12
CA VAL A 266 18.91 17.00 3.90
C VAL A 266 19.77 17.41 2.72
N GLU A 267 20.59 16.49 2.21
CA GLU A 267 21.22 16.63 0.89
C GLU A 267 20.14 16.39 -0.17
N ASN A 268 20.27 16.99 -1.36
CA ASN A 268 19.30 16.82 -2.45
C ASN A 268 19.06 15.32 -2.70
N PRO A 269 17.92 14.77 -2.27
CA PRO A 269 17.75 13.33 -2.17
C PRO A 269 17.50 12.71 -3.55
N THR A 270 17.05 13.54 -4.48
CA THR A 270 16.35 13.18 -5.71
C THR A 270 17.14 12.25 -6.62
N SER A 271 18.46 12.41 -6.71
CA SER A 271 19.31 11.61 -7.61
C SER A 271 19.57 10.19 -7.12
N ARG A 272 19.42 9.94 -5.81
CA ARG A 272 19.64 8.63 -5.19
C ARG A 272 18.36 7.83 -5.00
N LEU A 273 17.18 8.44 -5.22
CA LEU A 273 15.90 7.76 -5.04
C LEU A 273 15.62 6.75 -6.15
N ALA A 274 14.84 5.72 -5.81
CA ALA A 274 14.42 4.71 -6.76
C ALA A 274 13.55 5.32 -7.88
N TRP A 275 13.65 4.77 -9.09
CA TRP A 275 12.69 5.07 -10.16
C TRP A 275 11.24 4.83 -9.67
N PRO A 276 10.24 5.65 -10.04
CA PRO A 276 10.29 6.75 -11.01
C PRO A 276 10.64 8.13 -10.42
N VAL A 277 11.00 8.22 -9.14
CA VAL A 277 11.12 9.50 -8.43
C VAL A 277 12.10 10.48 -9.10
N PRO A 278 13.31 10.08 -9.53
CA PRO A 278 14.23 10.99 -10.22
C PRO A 278 13.69 11.52 -11.54
N LEU A 279 12.87 10.73 -12.26
CA LEU A 279 12.26 11.15 -13.52
C LEU A 279 11.17 12.20 -13.27
N VAL A 280 10.27 11.94 -12.32
CA VAL A 280 9.20 12.87 -11.97
C VAL A 280 9.76 14.20 -11.49
N ALA A 281 10.79 14.18 -10.65
CA ALA A 281 11.42 15.40 -10.17
C ALA A 281 12.05 16.23 -11.31
N ARG A 282 12.71 15.60 -12.30
CA ARG A 282 13.23 16.30 -13.49
C ARG A 282 12.11 16.93 -14.32
N LEU A 283 11.01 16.21 -14.53
CA LEU A 283 9.88 16.72 -15.29
C LEU A 283 9.23 17.94 -14.60
N MET A 284 9.06 17.87 -13.28
CA MET A 284 8.51 18.99 -12.49
C MET A 284 9.46 20.18 -12.46
N ALA A 285 10.77 19.95 -12.32
CA ALA A 285 11.77 21.03 -12.37
C ALA A 285 11.74 21.78 -13.71
N ASN A 286 11.62 21.05 -14.83
CA ASN A 286 11.56 21.62 -16.17
C ASN A 286 10.26 22.39 -16.45
N SER A 287 9.13 21.98 -15.86
CA SER A 287 7.84 22.67 -16.06
C SER A 287 7.75 24.06 -15.41
N GLU A 288 8.67 24.39 -14.51
CA GLU A 288 8.69 25.66 -13.77
C GLU A 288 9.75 26.64 -14.31
N LEU A 289 10.55 26.25 -15.32
CA LEU A 289 11.42 27.20 -16.01
C LEU A 289 10.58 28.07 -16.96
N PRO A 290 10.68 29.40 -16.90
CA PRO A 290 9.93 30.27 -17.81
C PRO A 290 10.30 29.93 -19.26
N ALA A 291 9.29 29.79 -20.11
CA ALA A 291 9.48 29.61 -21.55
C ALA A 291 10.42 30.72 -22.05
N LYS A 292 11.56 30.32 -22.61
CA LYS A 292 12.53 31.24 -23.21
C LYS A 292 11.78 32.06 -24.27
N PRO A 293 11.74 33.40 -24.21
CA PRO A 293 11.18 34.18 -25.31
C PRO A 293 11.99 33.87 -26.58
N ALA A 294 11.25 33.57 -27.66
CA ALA A 294 11.77 33.28 -28.98
C ALA A 294 12.45 34.51 -29.61
#